data_AF-A0A942K3B5-F1
#
_entry.id   AF-A0A942K3B5-F1
#
_cell.length_a   1.000
_cell.length_b   1.000
_cell.length_c   1.000
_cell.angle_alpha   90.00
_cell.angle_beta   90.00
_cell.angle_gamma   90.00
#
_symmetry.space_group_name_H-M   'P 1'
#
loop_
_entity.id
_entity.type
_entity.pdbx_description
1 polymer ?
#
loop_
_entity_poly.entity_id
_entity_poly.type
_entity_poly.pdbx_seq_one_letter_code
_entity_poly.pdbx_strand_id
1 'polypeptide(L)' 'MILDPVWADKVALFFLTCVLIAGIFGGITASKKIFYVQGLPALVGIVLILI' A
#
# COMPACT_ATOMS: atom_id res chain seq x y z
N MET A 1 18.43 11.87 3.42
CA MET A 1 18.55 10.40 3.46
C MET A 1 17.74 9.93 4.63
N ILE A 2 16.90 8.92 4.45
CA ILE A 2 16.17 8.31 5.57
C ILE A 2 17.19 7.48 6.33
N LEU A 3 17.56 7.91 7.53
CA LEU A 3 18.55 7.24 8.37
C LEU A 3 17.85 6.48 9.52
N ASP A 4 16.69 6.97 9.93
CA ASP A 4 15.89 6.37 10.99
C ASP A 4 14.93 5.31 10.43
N PRO A 5 15.06 4.04 10.83
CA PRO A 5 14.20 2.96 10.32
C PRO A 5 12.72 3.19 10.67
N VAL A 6 12.44 3.72 11.87
CA VAL A 6 11.08 4.06 12.30
C VAL A 6 10.45 5.11 11.38
N TRP A 7 11.22 6.09 10.91
CA TRP A 7 10.72 7.11 9.99
C TRP A 7 10.42 6.52 8.61
N ALA A 8 11.25 5.59 8.13
CA ALA A 8 11.04 4.86 6.89
C ALA A 8 9.70 4.12 6.90
N ASP A 9 9.40 3.42 7.99
CA ASP A 9 8.15 2.64 8.13
C ASP A 9 6.91 3.55 8.09
N LYS A 10 6.96 4.72 8.74
CA LYS A 10 5.82 5.67 8.71
C LYS A 10 5.55 6.20 7.31
N VAL A 11 6.60 6.52 6.56
CA VAL A 11 6.47 7.00 5.18
C VAL A 11 5.96 5.88 4.27
N ALA A 12 6.50 4.67 4.41
CA ALA A 12 6.03 3.51 3.66
C ALA A 12 4.54 3.22 3.93
N LEU A 13 4.13 3.20 5.21
CA LEU A 13 2.73 3.01 5.60
C LEU A 13 1.80 4.08 5.02
N PHE A 14 2.23 5.34 5.00
CA PHE A 14 1.44 6.43 4.39
C PHE A 14 1.17 6.14 2.90
N PHE A 15 2.21 5.89 2.12
CA PHE A 15 2.05 5.62 0.68
C PHE A 15 1.31 4.31 0.40
N LEU A 16 1.61 3.24 1.15
CA LEU A 16 0.92 1.95 0.98
C LEU A 16 -0.58 2.07 1.27
N THR A 17 -0.97 2.85 2.27
CA THR A 17 -2.40 3.08 2.57
C THR A 17 -3.07 3.83 1.42
N CYS A 18 -2.43 4.85 0.85
CA CYS A 18 -2.95 5.54 -0.33
C CYS A 18 -3.10 4.60 -1.54
N VAL A 19 -2.10 3.76 -1.80
CA VAL A 19 -2.14 2.77 -2.90
C VAL A 19 -3.21 1.71 -2.66
N LEU A 20 -3.41 1.26 -1.41
CA LEU A 20 -4.47 0.32 -1.07
C LEU A 20 -5.85 0.92 -1.37
N ILE A 21 -6.08 2.16 -0.95
CA ILE A 21 -7.33 2.88 -1.21
C ILE A 21 -7.55 3.02 -2.72
N ALA A 22 -6.55 3.50 -3.47
CA ALA A 22 -6.63 3.63 -4.92
C ALA A 22 -6.85 2.27 -5.61
N GLY A 23 -6.22 1.21 -5.11
CA GLY A 23 -6.37 -0.16 -5.60
C GLY A 23 -7.77 -0.72 -5.39
N ILE A 24 -8.40 -0.44 -4.25
CA ILE A 24 -9.79 -0.81 -3.96
C ILE A 24 -10.74 -0.04 -4.88
N PHE A 25 -10.64 1.30 -4.90
CA PHE A 25 -11.53 2.12 -5.72
C PHE A 25 -11.37 1.81 -7.21
N GLY A 26 -10.15 1.75 -7.73
CA GLY A 26 -9.88 1.38 -9.13
C GLY A 26 -10.27 -0.07 -9.45
N GLY A 27 -10.16 -0.98 -8.48
CA GLY A 27 -10.63 -2.36 -8.55
C GLY A 27 -12.14 -2.47 -8.76
N ILE A 28 -12.89 -1.60 -8.08
CA ILE A 28 -14.36 -1.54 -8.15
C ILE A 28 -14.83 -0.81 -9.41
N THR A 29 -14.22 0.33 -9.76
CA THR A 29 -14.75 1.23 -10.79
C THR A 29 -14.22 0.95 -12.20
N ALA A 30 -12.95 0.54 -12.34
CA ALA A 30 -12.32 0.40 -13.64
C ALA A 30 -12.04 -1.06 -14.02
N SER A 31 -11.31 -1.79 -13.19
CA SER A 31 -11.02 -3.21 -13.45
C SER A 31 -10.53 -3.92 -12.20
N LYS A 32 -11.05 -5.13 -11.96
CA LYS A 32 -10.57 -6.00 -10.87
C LYS A 32 -9.06 -6.26 -10.92
N LYS A 33 -8.42 -6.16 -12.10
CA LYS A 33 -6.96 -6.27 -12.27
C LYS A 33 -6.21 -5.22 -11.44
N ILE A 34 -6.76 -4.02 -11.27
CA ILE A 34 -6.14 -2.94 -10.50
C ILE A 34 -5.99 -3.33 -9.03
N PHE A 35 -6.99 -4.00 -8.46
CA PHE A 35 -6.89 -4.52 -7.10
C PHE A 35 -5.78 -5.57 -6.97
N TYR A 36 -5.67 -6.52 -7.89
CA TYR A 36 -4.64 -7.57 -7.81
C TYR A 36 -3.21 -7.06 -8.02
N VAL A 37 -3.03 -6.04 -8.86
CA VAL A 37 -1.69 -5.53 -9.21
C VAL A 37 -1.24 -4.40 -8.27
N GLN A 38 -2.16 -3.71 -7.61
CA GLN A 38 -1.84 -2.59 -6.72
C GLN A 38 -2.36 -2.78 -5.29
N GLY A 39 -3.65 -3.05 -5.13
CA GLY A 39 -4.29 -3.17 -3.80
C GLY A 39 -3.77 -4.34 -2.98
N LEU A 40 -3.68 -5.53 -3.57
CA LEU A 40 -3.19 -6.74 -2.92
C LEU A 40 -1.71 -6.61 -2.48
N PRO A 41 -0.75 -6.20 -3.33
CA PRO A 41 0.63 -5.99 -2.88
C PRO A 41 0.76 -4.87 -1.85
N ALA A 42 -0.05 -3.81 -1.93
CA ALA A 42 -0.06 -2.77 -0.91
C ALA A 42 -0.53 -3.30 0.46
N LEU A 43 -1.58 -4.13 0.48
CA LEU A 43 -2.06 -4.79 1.69
C LEU A 43 -0.98 -5.69 2.30
N VAL A 44 -0.29 -6.50 1.48
CA VAL A 44 0.80 -7.37 1.94
C VAL A 44 1.93 -6.54 2.53
N GLY A 45 2.33 -5.43 1.89
CA GLY A 45 3.35 -4.52 2.41
C GLY A 45 2.97 -3.93 3.78
N ILE A 46 1.72 -3.51 3.96
CA ILE A 46 1.23 -2.98 5.24
C ILE A 46 1.33 -4.05 6.33
N VAL A 47 0.88 -5.27 6.04
CA VAL A 47 0.93 -6.39 7.01
C VAL A 47 2.37 -6.69 7.40
N LEU A 48 3.31 -6.74 6.44
CA LEU A 48 4.71 -7.03 6.71
C LEU A 48 5.43 -5.95 7.54
N ILE A 49 5.03 -4.69 7.42
CA ILE A 49 5.61 -3.59 8.22
C ILE A 49 5.07 -3.59 9.66
N LEU A 50 3.85 -4.10 9.87
CA LEU A 50 3.20 -4.10 11.18
C LEU A 50 3.53 -5.31 12.06
N ILE A 51 4.18 -6.34 11.51
CA ILE A 51 4.61 -7.56 12.22
C ILE A 51 6.08 -7.41 12.62
#